data_AF-A0A3D2I853-F1
#
_entry.id   AF-A0A3D2I853-F1
#
_cell.length_a   1.000
_cell.length_b   1.000
_cell.length_c   1.000
_cell.angle_alpha   90.00
_cell.angle_beta   90.00
_cell.angle_gamma   90.00
#
_symmetry.space_group_name_H-M   'P 1'
#
loop_
_entity.id
_entity.type
_entity.pdbx_description
1 polymer ?
#
loop_
_entity_poly.entity_id
_entity_poly.type
_entity_poly.pdbx_seq_one_letter_code
_entity_poly.pdbx_strand_id
1 'polypeptide(L)' 'FVKAPMHDGAVIIRHGRILGAGCMLPLSKNVNLSRDLGMRHRAGIGMSENSDAV' A
#
# COMPACT_ATOMS: atom_id res chain seq x y z
N PHE A 1 -9.25 11.62 9.15
CA PHE A 1 -8.22 12.63 9.47
C PHE A 1 -7.15 12.65 8.39
N VAL A 2 -7.18 13.62 7.48
CA VAL A 2 -6.21 13.73 6.35
C VAL A 2 -4.85 14.30 6.78
N LYS A 3 -4.69 14.65 8.07
CA LYS A 3 -3.46 15.23 8.63
C LYS A 3 -2.93 14.47 9.86
N ALA A 4 -3.49 13.31 10.15
CA ALA A 4 -2.98 12.52 11.27
C ALA A 4 -1.59 11.96 10.92
N PRO A 5 -0.65 11.85 11.87
CA PRO A 5 0.69 11.35 11.59
C PRO A 5 0.74 9.99 10.89
N MET A 6 -0.27 9.14 11.11
CA MET A 6 -0.35 7.77 10.57
C MET A 6 -1.24 7.65 9.33
N HIS A 7 -1.73 8.76 8.76
CA HIS A 7 -2.70 8.71 7.66
C HIS A 7 -2.08 8.37 6.29
N ASP A 8 -0.78 8.60 6.13
CA ASP A 8 -0.07 8.41 4.88
C ASP A 8 0.80 7.16 4.93
N GLY A 9 0.69 6.31 3.91
CA GLY A 9 1.22 4.95 3.90
C GLY A 9 0.15 3.88 4.18
N ALA A 10 0.62 2.65 4.33
CA ALA A 10 -0.21 1.46 4.49
C ALA A 10 -0.33 1.02 5.96
N VAL A 11 -1.37 0.24 6.24
CA VAL A 11 -1.53 -0.49 7.50
C VAL A 11 -1.21 -1.95 7.23
N ILE A 12 -0.38 -2.56 8.09
CA ILE A 12 -0.05 -3.98 8.02
C ILE A 12 -0.84 -4.70 9.12
N ILE A 13 -1.64 -5.68 8.73
CA ILE A 13 -2.41 -6.52 9.65
C ILE A 13 -1.84 -7.93 9.61
N ARG A 14 -1.59 -8.52 10.79
CA ARG A 14 -1.14 -9.91 10.90
C ARG A 14 -1.79 -10.56 12.12
N HIS A 15 -2.32 -11.77 11.94
CA HIS A 15 -3.04 -12.51 12.99
C HIS A 15 -4.16 -11.68 13.65
N GLY A 16 -4.92 -10.93 12.86
CA GLY A 16 -6.02 -10.09 13.35
C GLY A 16 -5.59 -8.87 14.17
N ARG A 17 -4.30 -8.50 14.16
CA ARG A 17 -3.77 -7.33 14.87
C ARG A 17 -3.06 -6.39 13.91
N ILE A 18 -3.16 -5.08 14.19
CA ILE A 18 -2.36 -4.07 13.50
C ILE A 18 -0.91 -4.23 13.96
N LEU A 19 -0.02 -4.55 13.02
CA LEU A 19 1.42 -4.63 13.25
C LEU A 19 2.10 -3.27 13.06
N GLY A 20 1.57 -2.46 12.15
CA GLY A 20 2.09 -1.12 11.86
C GLY A 20 1.13 -0.29 11.01
N ALA A 21 1.32 1.01 11.02
CA ALA A 21 0.65 1.95 10.12
C ALA A 21 1.64 3.00 9.62
N GLY A 22 1.28 3.65 8.52
CA GLY A 22 2.17 4.57 7.81
C GLY A 22 3.36 3.87 7.14
N CYS A 23 3.21 2.59 6.82
CA CYS A 23 4.26 1.80 6.20
C CYS A 23 4.39 2.16 4.71
N MET A 24 5.63 2.32 4.23
CA MET A 24 5.88 2.44 2.79
C MET A 24 5.88 1.05 2.14
N LEU A 25 5.09 0.90 1.07
CA LEU A 25 5.02 -0.32 0.28
C LEU A 25 5.78 -0.14 -1.05
N PRO A 26 6.28 -1.23 -1.66
CA PRO A 26 6.80 -1.18 -3.02
C PRO A 26 5.71 -0.71 -4.00
N LEU A 27 6.06 0.21 -4.88
CA LEU A 27 5.18 0.64 -5.96
C LEU A 27 5.40 -0.26 -7.18
N SER A 28 4.31 -0.71 -7.81
CA SER A 28 4.40 -1.41 -9.09
C SER A 28 5.04 -0.50 -10.15
N LYS A 29 6.00 -1.06 -10.89
CA LYS A 29 6.69 -0.41 -12.00
C LYS A 29 6.07 -0.77 -13.36
N ASN A 30 4.93 -1.46 -13.36
CA ASN A 30 4.27 -1.90 -14.56
C ASN A 30 3.73 -0.69 -15.35
N VAL A 31 4.31 -0.46 -16.53
CA VAL A 31 3.98 0.67 -17.42
C VAL A 31 2.63 0.53 -18.11
N ASN A 32 2.03 -0.67 -18.08
CA ASN A 32 0.72 -0.95 -18.68
C ASN A 32 -0.45 -0.62 -17.72
N LEU A 33 -0.17 -0.15 -16.51
CA LEU A 33 -1.21 0.28 -15.57
C LEU A 33 -1.90 1.56 -16.07
N SER A 34 -3.22 1.66 -15.84
CA SER A 34 -3.97 2.87 -16.18
C SER A 34 -3.39 4.11 -15.50
N ARG A 35 -3.35 5.23 -16.23
CA ARG A 35 -2.85 6.51 -15.73
C ARG A 35 -3.73 7.10 -14.62
N ASP A 36 -4.98 6.65 -14.51
CA ASP A 36 -5.91 7.07 -13.46
C ASP A 36 -5.57 6.45 -12.08
N LEU A 37 -4.70 5.43 -12.06
CA LEU A 37 -4.28 4.78 -10.82
C LEU A 37 -3.26 5.64 -10.08
N GLY A 38 -3.72 6.26 -9.00
CA GLY A 38 -2.87 7.00 -8.05
C GLY A 38 -1.88 6.13 -7.26
N MET A 39 -1.05 6.77 -6.43
CA MET A 39 0.05 6.09 -5.71
C MET A 39 -0.41 4.94 -4.81
N ARG A 40 -1.57 5.06 -4.15
CA ARG A 40 -2.12 4.00 -3.29
C ARG A 40 -2.44 2.71 -4.07
N HIS A 41 -2.99 2.84 -5.27
CA HIS A 41 -3.25 1.68 -6.13
C HIS A 41 -1.94 1.02 -6.56
N ARG A 42 -0.96 1.81 -7.00
CA ARG A 42 0.36 1.29 -7.38
C ARG A 42 1.07 0.62 -6.21
N ALA A 43 0.89 1.11 -4.98
CA ALA A 43 1.41 0.49 -3.77
C ALA A 43 0.74 -0.87 -3.48
N GLY A 44 -0.58 -0.97 -3.60
CA GLY A 44 -1.29 -2.24 -3.42
C GLY A 44 -0.91 -3.29 -4.46
N ILE A 45 -0.83 -2.88 -5.73
CA ILE A 45 -0.38 -3.75 -6.83
C ILE A 45 1.07 -4.19 -6.60
N GLY A 46 1.96 -3.25 -6.29
CA GLY A 46 3.37 -3.58 -6.03
C GLY A 46 3.54 -4.52 -4.83
N MET A 47 2.74 -4.37 -3.78
CA MET A 47 2.74 -5.31 -2.66
C MET A 47 2.27 -6.71 -3.07
N SER A 48 1.23 -6.81 -3.90
CA SER A 48 0.70 -8.08 -4.42
C SER A 48 1.66 -8.76 -5.40
N GLU A 49 2.49 -8.00 -6.12
CA GLU A 49 3.56 -8.53 -6.97
C GLU A 49 4.71 -9.16 -6.16
N ASN A 50 4.88 -8.76 -4.89
CA ASN A 50 6.01 -9.14 -4.04
C ASN A 50 5.61 -10.05 -2.86
N SER A 51 4.31 -10.33 -2.67
CA SER A 51 3.79 -11.14 -1.57
C SER A 51 2.39 -11.67 -1.85
N ASP A 52 1.91 -12.58 -1.02
CA ASP A 52 0.53 -13.10 -0.98
C ASP A 52 -0.41 -12.26 -0.10
N ALA A 53 0.02 -11.06 0.32
CA ALA A 53 -0.79 -10.17 1.14
C ALA A 53 -2.06 -9.69 0.41
N VAL A 54 -3.15 -9.52 1.17
CA VAL A 54 -4.48 -9.05 0.71
C VAL A 54 -4.99 -7.88 1.53
#